data_AF-A0A966PZ74-F1
#
_entry.id   AF-A0A966PZ74-F1
#
_cell.length_a   1.000
_cell.length_b   1.000
_cell.length_c   1.000
_cell.angle_alpha   90.00
_cell.angle_beta   90.00
_cell.angle_gamma   90.00
#
_symmetry.space_group_name_H-M   'P 1'
#
loop_
_entity.id
_entity.type
_entity.pdbx_description
1 polymer ?
#
loop_
_entity_poly.entity_id
_entity_poly.type
_entity_poly.pdbx_seq_one_letter_code
_entity_poly.pdbx_strand_id
1 'polypeptide(L)'
;MSSQKDDDNVPKMTECHFQPLFTEKMKKAAPVLKKRVFGQTFTLTYCETAENHKGMQMIGDIADRGLTKAEIDIARAWFTSKGINTIMVCLNDFAPKDVATEPAYLLIAKNGISAIVDPGELYEEQNALEKDSKAFMYGRVVNKKARHNLCFANFRQSADYENKKGTVVHFEDVPNTKAIKETLARILPENENMQNLVCEGNYYYDTPNTFIGFHGDKERRIVVAARLGDDFPIYYQWYHQSKPIGKLFTYSLSHGDIYFMSDKTVGSDWMSSSKYTLRHAAALNKKLIGL
;
A
#
# COMPACT_ATOMS: atom_id res chain seq x y z
N MET A 1 -82.87 -24.05 -9.42
CA MET A 1 -83.59 -22.86 -9.94
C MET A 1 -82.70 -21.67 -9.65
N SER A 2 -82.00 -21.15 -10.67
CA SER A 2 -82.31 -19.84 -11.31
C SER A 2 -82.13 -18.69 -10.30
N SER A 3 -81.29 -17.66 -10.48
CA SER A 3 -80.76 -17.01 -11.68
C SER A 3 -79.73 -15.95 -11.28
N GLN A 4 -78.85 -15.61 -12.21
CA GLN A 4 -77.94 -14.45 -12.23
C GLN A 4 -78.65 -13.10 -11.99
N LYS A 5 -77.87 -12.08 -11.59
CA LYS A 5 -77.73 -10.72 -12.19
C LYS A 5 -76.77 -9.88 -11.32
N ASP A 6 -75.64 -9.44 -11.88
CA ASP A 6 -75.34 -8.04 -12.33
C ASP A 6 -74.90 -7.16 -11.13
N ASP A 7 -73.92 -6.26 -11.17
CA ASP A 7 -72.99 -5.81 -12.20
C ASP A 7 -71.88 -5.00 -11.52
N ASP A 8 -70.75 -4.90 -12.22
CA ASP A 8 -69.49 -4.26 -11.84
C ASP A 8 -69.59 -2.75 -11.57
N ASN A 9 -68.87 -2.27 -10.55
CA ASN A 9 -68.56 -0.85 -10.38
C ASN A 9 -67.09 -0.65 -9.97
N VAL A 10 -66.20 -0.68 -10.96
CA VAL A 10 -64.79 -0.28 -10.82
C VAL A 10 -64.55 0.98 -11.66
N PRO A 11 -64.15 2.11 -11.06
CA PRO A 11 -63.83 3.32 -11.82
C PRO A 11 -62.59 3.13 -12.70
N LYS A 12 -62.74 3.41 -14.00
CA LYS A 12 -61.64 3.45 -14.98
C LYS A 12 -60.68 4.59 -14.65
N MET A 13 -59.42 4.25 -14.37
CA MET A 13 -58.32 5.22 -14.32
C MET A 13 -58.05 5.75 -15.73
N THR A 14 -58.15 7.06 -15.90
CA THR A 14 -57.76 7.79 -17.10
C THR A 14 -56.26 7.70 -17.34
N GLU A 15 -55.90 7.22 -18.53
CA GLU A 15 -54.53 7.18 -19.05
C GLU A 15 -53.94 8.59 -19.14
N CYS A 16 -52.90 8.86 -18.36
CA CYS A 16 -52.10 10.07 -18.50
C CYS A 16 -51.08 9.86 -19.62
N HIS A 17 -51.35 10.47 -20.78
CA HIS A 17 -50.41 10.52 -21.90
C HIS A 17 -49.14 11.30 -21.54
N PHE A 18 -48.08 10.58 -21.18
CA PHE A 18 -46.73 11.13 -21.09
C PHE A 18 -46.07 11.06 -22.47
N GLN A 19 -46.08 12.17 -23.21
CA GLN A 19 -45.24 12.32 -24.40
C GLN A 19 -43.79 12.54 -23.97
N PRO A 20 -42.80 11.76 -24.46
CA PRO A 20 -41.40 12.05 -24.22
C PRO A 20 -40.95 13.21 -25.13
N LEU A 21 -40.76 14.38 -24.55
CA LEU A 21 -39.97 15.46 -25.16
C LEU A 21 -38.51 15.00 -25.23
N PHE A 22 -38.16 14.31 -26.32
CA PHE A 22 -36.78 14.12 -26.73
C PHE A 22 -36.19 15.48 -27.13
N THR A 23 -35.57 16.18 -26.19
CA THR A 23 -34.71 17.31 -26.51
C THR A 23 -33.33 16.80 -26.93
N GLU A 24 -33.06 16.90 -28.23
CA GLU A 24 -31.81 16.53 -28.90
C GLU A 24 -30.69 17.57 -28.65
N LYS A 25 -30.45 17.96 -27.40
CA LYS A 25 -29.35 18.86 -27.05
C LYS A 25 -28.62 18.37 -25.80
N MET A 26 -27.30 18.19 -25.98
CA MET A 26 -26.28 17.84 -24.98
C MET A 26 -25.98 16.34 -24.79
N LYS A 27 -25.57 15.66 -25.86
CA LYS A 27 -24.49 14.66 -25.75
C LYS A 27 -23.15 15.40 -25.68
N LYS A 28 -22.83 16.03 -24.54
CA LYS A 28 -21.41 16.28 -24.24
C LYS A 28 -20.80 14.91 -23.97
N ALA A 29 -19.92 14.46 -24.85
CA ALA A 29 -19.09 13.29 -24.58
C ALA A 29 -18.46 13.49 -23.20
N ALA A 30 -18.65 12.52 -22.29
CA ALA A 30 -17.87 12.45 -21.08
C ALA A 30 -16.38 12.58 -21.50
N PRO A 31 -15.59 13.45 -20.87
CA PRO A 31 -14.19 13.59 -21.24
C PRO A 31 -13.55 12.21 -21.15
N VAL A 32 -12.98 11.75 -22.25
CA VAL A 32 -12.13 10.55 -22.25
C VAL A 32 -11.03 10.86 -21.25
N LEU A 33 -11.11 10.25 -20.06
CA LEU A 33 -10.09 10.36 -19.03
C LEU A 33 -8.77 9.93 -19.67
N LYS A 34 -7.91 10.89 -20.01
CA LYS A 34 -6.53 10.59 -20.39
C LYS A 34 -5.94 9.84 -19.20
N LYS A 35 -5.62 8.56 -19.41
CA LYS A 35 -4.90 7.76 -18.42
C LYS A 35 -3.62 8.53 -18.08
N ARG A 36 -3.45 8.97 -16.83
CA ARG A 36 -2.18 9.55 -16.38
C ARG A 36 -1.11 8.49 -16.63
N VAL A 37 -0.16 8.81 -17.50
CA VAL A 37 1.03 8.01 -17.70
C VAL A 37 2.04 8.54 -16.70
N PHE A 38 2.40 7.73 -15.72
CA PHE A 38 3.49 8.04 -14.83
C PHE A 38 4.79 7.47 -15.43
N GLY A 39 5.94 7.99 -15.00
CA GLY A 39 7.25 7.41 -15.31
C GLY A 39 8.00 6.99 -14.04
N GLN A 40 7.27 7.01 -12.92
CA GLN A 40 7.79 6.82 -11.57
C GLN A 40 6.67 6.26 -10.66
N THR A 41 7.08 5.62 -9.57
CA THR A 41 6.17 5.14 -8.53
C THR A 41 6.73 5.43 -7.14
N PHE A 42 5.84 5.67 -6.19
CA PHE A 42 6.18 5.91 -4.79
C PHE A 42 5.56 4.83 -3.91
N THR A 43 6.27 4.44 -2.85
CA THR A 43 5.72 3.66 -1.74
C THR A 43 5.89 4.46 -0.47
N LEU A 44 4.80 4.81 0.19
CA LEU A 44 4.84 5.39 1.54
C LEU A 44 4.57 4.28 2.53
N THR A 45 5.59 3.87 3.28
CA THR A 45 5.48 2.79 4.27
C THR A 45 5.33 3.39 5.66
N TYR A 46 4.12 3.30 6.21
CA TYR A 46 3.82 3.64 7.60
C TYR A 46 4.20 2.47 8.50
N CYS A 47 5.01 2.76 9.49
CA CYS A 47 5.71 1.79 10.33
C CYS A 47 6.10 2.45 11.64
N GLU A 48 6.45 1.66 12.64
CA GLU A 48 6.91 2.19 13.92
C GLU A 48 8.37 2.68 13.86
N THR A 49 9.14 2.16 12.90
CA THR A 49 10.54 2.52 12.67
C THR A 49 10.85 2.72 11.18
N ALA A 50 11.60 3.78 10.86
CA ALA A 50 12.04 4.08 9.50
C ALA A 50 13.55 4.40 9.47
N GLU A 51 14.19 4.12 8.34
CA GLU A 51 15.57 4.54 8.05
C GLU A 51 15.70 4.97 6.58
N ASN A 52 16.48 6.02 6.28
CA ASN A 52 16.67 6.48 4.90
C ASN A 52 17.44 5.46 4.03
N HIS A 53 18.24 4.60 4.68
CA HIS A 53 18.95 3.48 4.08
C HIS A 53 19.47 2.53 5.18
N LYS A 54 19.68 1.26 4.82
CA LYS A 54 20.24 0.24 5.71
C LYS A 54 21.48 0.73 6.47
N GLY A 55 21.36 0.80 7.79
CA GLY A 55 22.46 1.15 8.70
C GLY A 55 22.67 2.66 8.87
N MET A 56 21.71 3.46 8.41
CA MET A 56 21.57 4.87 8.78
C MET A 56 20.80 5.03 10.08
N GLN A 57 20.56 6.28 10.51
CA GLN A 57 19.77 6.59 11.68
C GLN A 57 18.39 5.92 11.62
N MET A 58 18.04 5.21 12.69
CA MET A 58 16.68 4.73 12.94
C MET A 58 15.84 5.86 13.54
N ILE A 59 14.63 6.02 13.02
CA ILE A 59 13.64 6.98 13.52
C ILE A 59 12.45 6.19 14.04
N GLY A 60 12.02 6.48 15.26
CA GLY A 60 10.97 5.73 15.96
C GLY A 60 11.52 4.56 16.76
N ASP A 61 10.62 3.79 17.37
CA ASP A 61 10.92 2.71 18.30
C ASP A 61 10.30 1.41 17.83
N ILE A 62 11.09 0.34 17.82
CA ILE A 62 10.65 -0.95 17.29
C ILE A 62 9.52 -1.54 18.14
N ALA A 63 8.51 -2.09 17.48
CA ALA A 63 7.40 -2.74 18.15
C ALA A 63 7.81 -4.14 18.62
N ASP A 64 7.19 -4.61 19.69
CA ASP A 64 7.32 -5.97 20.18
C ASP A 64 6.78 -7.02 19.18
N ARG A 65 5.72 -6.65 18.45
CA ARG A 65 5.04 -7.47 17.46
C ARG A 65 4.58 -6.68 16.24
N GLY A 66 4.33 -7.39 15.15
CA GLY A 66 3.67 -6.84 13.97
C GLY A 66 2.15 -6.93 14.04
N LEU A 67 1.50 -6.65 12.91
CA LEU A 67 0.05 -6.77 12.79
C LEU A 67 -0.41 -8.23 12.81
N THR A 68 -1.42 -8.50 13.60
CA THR A 68 -2.12 -9.78 13.65
C THR A 68 -3.15 -9.88 12.51
N LYS A 69 -3.57 -11.11 12.20
CA LYS A 69 -4.67 -11.33 11.25
C LYS A 69 -5.95 -10.61 11.67
N ALA A 70 -6.26 -10.59 12.97
CA ALA A 70 -7.47 -9.93 13.49
C ALA A 70 -7.44 -8.41 13.23
N GLU A 71 -6.30 -7.76 13.46
CA GLU A 71 -6.12 -6.34 13.14
C GLU A 71 -6.24 -6.09 11.63
N ILE A 72 -5.68 -6.96 10.79
CA ILE A 72 -5.83 -6.85 9.33
C ILE A 72 -7.30 -7.06 8.92
N ASP A 73 -8.05 -7.96 9.57
CA ASP A 73 -9.48 -8.16 9.31
C ASP A 73 -10.31 -6.92 9.70
N ILE A 74 -9.94 -6.21 10.78
CA ILE A 74 -10.54 -4.91 11.16
C ILE A 74 -10.27 -3.88 10.05
N ALA A 75 -9.03 -3.76 9.60
CA ALA A 75 -8.68 -2.85 8.51
C ALA A 75 -9.45 -3.19 7.21
N ARG A 76 -9.55 -4.48 6.88
CA ARG A 76 -10.33 -4.96 5.74
C ARG A 76 -11.79 -4.52 5.85
N ALA A 77 -12.42 -4.76 7.00
CA ALA A 77 -13.81 -4.39 7.24
C ALA A 77 -14.02 -2.87 7.12
N TRP A 78 -13.08 -2.06 7.62
CA TRP A 78 -13.11 -0.61 7.48
C TRP A 78 -13.12 -0.19 6.00
N PHE A 79 -12.19 -0.70 5.18
CA PHE A 79 -12.16 -0.38 3.74
C PHE A 79 -13.42 -0.86 3.02
N THR A 80 -13.87 -2.09 3.27
CA THR A 80 -15.11 -2.61 2.68
C THR A 80 -16.33 -1.75 3.03
N SER A 81 -16.41 -1.25 4.27
CA SER A 81 -17.50 -0.34 4.70
C SER A 81 -17.53 0.99 3.93
N LYS A 82 -16.39 1.39 3.33
CA LYS A 82 -16.25 2.57 2.47
C LYS A 82 -16.47 2.26 0.98
N GLY A 83 -16.90 1.04 0.65
CA GLY A 83 -17.08 0.58 -0.73
C GLY A 83 -15.76 0.26 -1.44
N ILE A 84 -14.64 0.17 -0.71
CA ILE A 84 -13.34 -0.19 -1.29
C ILE A 84 -13.25 -1.70 -1.47
N ASN A 85 -12.82 -2.12 -2.67
CA ASN A 85 -12.56 -3.52 -2.96
C ASN A 85 -11.27 -3.98 -2.26
N THR A 86 -11.35 -5.09 -1.53
CA THR A 86 -10.23 -5.64 -0.76
C THR A 86 -9.90 -7.05 -1.17
N ILE A 87 -8.61 -7.38 -1.23
CA ILE A 87 -8.07 -8.72 -1.50
C ILE A 87 -7.28 -9.16 -0.28
N MET A 88 -7.64 -10.29 0.32
CA MET A 88 -6.86 -10.94 1.37
C MET A 88 -6.12 -12.13 0.77
N VAL A 89 -4.79 -12.13 0.87
CA VAL A 89 -3.91 -13.20 0.37
C VAL A 89 -3.32 -13.94 1.56
N CYS A 90 -3.48 -15.27 1.58
CA CYS A 90 -2.78 -16.18 2.48
C CYS A 90 -1.48 -16.61 1.80
N LEU A 91 -0.34 -16.07 2.24
CA LEU A 91 0.96 -16.33 1.59
C LEU A 91 1.48 -17.74 1.89
N ASN A 92 0.92 -18.43 2.88
CA ASN A 92 1.18 -19.85 3.13
C ASN A 92 0.77 -20.73 1.94
N ASP A 93 -0.22 -20.32 1.14
CA ASP A 93 -0.67 -21.06 -0.05
C ASP A 93 0.42 -21.18 -1.14
N PHE A 94 1.47 -20.37 -1.01
CA PHE A 94 2.62 -20.33 -1.90
C PHE A 94 3.84 -21.08 -1.34
N ALA A 95 3.78 -21.58 -0.10
CA ALA A 95 4.79 -22.47 0.45
C ALA A 95 4.65 -23.90 -0.12
N PRO A 96 5.69 -24.75 -0.03
CA PRO A 96 5.54 -26.18 -0.26
C PRO A 96 4.46 -26.78 0.66
N LYS A 97 3.62 -27.69 0.13
CA LYS A 97 2.45 -28.25 0.84
C LYS A 97 2.80 -29.08 2.08
N ASP A 98 4.01 -29.60 2.12
CA ASP A 98 4.57 -30.47 3.15
C ASP A 98 5.30 -29.71 4.26
N VAL A 99 5.33 -28.38 4.18
CA VAL A 99 6.04 -27.53 5.13
C VAL A 99 5.05 -26.75 6.00
N ALA A 100 5.16 -26.94 7.31
CA ALA A 100 4.50 -26.08 8.28
C ALA A 100 5.18 -24.69 8.30
N THR A 101 4.41 -23.65 8.01
CA THR A 101 4.87 -22.26 8.01
C THR A 101 4.01 -21.42 8.97
N GLU A 102 4.61 -20.38 9.56
CA GLU A 102 3.85 -19.40 10.35
C GLU A 102 2.83 -18.68 9.45
N PRO A 103 1.60 -18.39 9.93
CA PRO A 103 0.58 -17.72 9.13
C PRO A 103 1.05 -16.33 8.65
N ALA A 104 0.93 -16.09 7.35
CA ALA A 104 1.35 -14.87 6.69
C ALA A 104 0.22 -14.33 5.80
N TYR A 105 -0.27 -13.14 6.12
CA TYR A 105 -1.37 -12.48 5.43
C TYR A 105 -0.94 -11.15 4.81
N LEU A 106 -1.41 -10.92 3.59
CA LEU A 106 -1.29 -9.64 2.89
C LEU A 106 -2.70 -9.17 2.53
N LEU A 107 -3.12 -8.03 3.07
CA LEU A 107 -4.35 -7.36 2.65
C LEU A 107 -3.99 -6.28 1.64
N ILE A 108 -4.73 -6.20 0.54
CA ILE A 108 -4.64 -5.13 -0.45
C ILE A 108 -6.03 -4.47 -0.55
N ALA A 109 -6.13 -3.19 -0.24
CA ALA A 109 -7.29 -2.35 -0.48
C ALA A 109 -7.08 -1.57 -1.79
N LYS A 110 -7.77 -1.98 -2.85
CA LYS A 110 -7.61 -1.42 -4.19
C LYS A 110 -8.11 0.01 -4.25
N ASN A 111 -7.28 0.95 -4.70
CA ASN A 111 -7.55 2.38 -4.58
C ASN A 111 -7.92 2.82 -3.15
N GLY A 112 -7.44 2.12 -2.12
CA GLY A 112 -7.77 2.38 -0.71
C GLY A 112 -7.41 3.77 -0.22
N ILE A 113 -6.40 4.43 -0.81
CA ILE A 113 -6.06 5.84 -0.49
C ILE A 113 -7.27 6.75 -0.64
N SER A 114 -8.13 6.50 -1.64
CA SER A 114 -9.33 7.31 -1.92
C SER A 114 -10.38 7.31 -0.81
N ALA A 115 -10.32 6.35 0.13
CA ALA A 115 -11.17 6.37 1.32
C ALA A 115 -10.68 7.35 2.40
N ILE A 116 -9.49 7.94 2.22
CA ILE A 116 -8.80 8.78 3.20
C ILE A 116 -8.53 10.18 2.64
N VAL A 117 -7.86 10.26 1.49
CA VAL A 117 -7.48 11.49 0.78
C VAL A 117 -7.58 11.28 -0.74
N ASP A 118 -7.50 12.34 -1.54
CA ASP A 118 -7.39 12.17 -2.98
C ASP A 118 -6.02 11.57 -3.36
N PRO A 119 -5.97 10.42 -4.07
CA PRO A 119 -4.69 9.80 -4.45
C PRO A 119 -3.82 10.68 -5.36
N GLY A 120 -4.44 11.53 -6.18
CA GLY A 120 -3.75 12.47 -7.05
C GLY A 120 -3.08 13.60 -6.26
N GLU A 121 -3.79 14.21 -5.30
CA GLU A 121 -3.23 15.24 -4.43
C GLU A 121 -2.07 14.70 -3.58
N LEU A 122 -2.21 13.49 -3.04
CA LEU A 122 -1.10 12.84 -2.33
C LEU A 122 0.09 12.55 -3.25
N TYR A 123 -0.15 12.17 -4.50
CA TYR A 123 0.92 11.99 -5.48
C TYR A 123 1.64 13.32 -5.74
N GLU A 124 0.92 14.43 -5.97
CA GLU A 124 1.55 15.73 -6.20
C GLU A 124 2.33 16.22 -4.98
N GLU A 125 1.79 16.04 -3.77
CA GLU A 125 2.50 16.32 -2.50
C GLU A 125 3.84 15.60 -2.44
N GLN A 126 3.85 14.30 -2.74
CA GLN A 126 5.07 13.49 -2.74
C GLN A 126 6.01 13.81 -3.92
N ASN A 127 5.46 14.16 -5.07
CA ASN A 127 6.24 14.51 -6.25
C ASN A 127 7.00 15.83 -6.07
N ALA A 128 6.42 16.80 -5.35
CA ALA A 128 7.02 18.11 -5.11
C ALA A 128 8.24 18.11 -4.17
N LEU A 129 8.38 17.10 -3.31
CA LEU A 129 9.49 17.01 -2.36
C LEU A 129 10.84 16.80 -3.06
N GLU A 130 11.93 17.33 -2.49
CA GLU A 130 13.30 16.96 -2.87
C GLU A 130 13.71 15.69 -2.10
N LYS A 131 14.16 14.66 -2.81
CA LYS A 131 14.43 13.33 -2.22
C LYS A 131 15.91 13.15 -1.92
N ASP A 132 16.22 12.34 -0.90
CA ASP A 132 17.59 11.90 -0.67
C ASP A 132 18.04 10.92 -1.76
N SER A 133 18.96 11.40 -2.61
CA SER A 133 19.61 10.62 -3.66
C SER A 133 20.96 10.03 -3.25
N LYS A 134 21.37 10.22 -1.99
CA LYS A 134 22.62 9.72 -1.42
C LYS A 134 22.39 8.97 -0.11
N ALA A 135 23.36 8.14 0.27
CA ALA A 135 23.40 7.44 1.55
C ALA A 135 24.83 7.12 1.95
N PHE A 136 25.06 6.88 3.24
CA PHE A 136 26.34 6.34 3.73
C PHE A 136 26.36 4.83 3.60
N MET A 137 27.26 4.30 2.77
CA MET A 137 27.41 2.87 2.53
C MET A 137 28.88 2.53 2.33
N TYR A 138 29.31 1.36 2.80
CA TYR A 138 30.70 0.88 2.59
C TYR A 138 31.77 1.90 3.05
N GLY A 139 31.49 2.64 4.14
CA GLY A 139 32.42 3.60 4.73
C GLY A 139 32.50 4.97 4.03
N ARG A 140 31.59 5.29 3.11
CA ARG A 140 31.54 6.60 2.42
C ARG A 140 30.14 6.98 1.97
N VAL A 141 29.94 8.24 1.61
CA VAL A 141 28.71 8.70 0.96
C VAL A 141 28.70 8.28 -0.51
N VAL A 142 27.59 7.66 -0.95
CA VAL A 142 27.39 7.17 -2.33
C VAL A 142 26.04 7.60 -2.88
N ASN A 143 25.91 7.65 -4.21
CA ASN A 143 24.64 7.89 -4.89
C ASN A 143 23.75 6.63 -4.87
N LYS A 144 22.47 6.79 -4.58
CA LYS A 144 21.45 5.74 -4.58
C LYS A 144 20.87 5.56 -5.98
N LYS A 145 21.29 4.50 -6.68
CA LYS A 145 20.81 4.19 -8.03
C LYS A 145 19.50 3.38 -8.08
N ALA A 146 19.21 2.62 -7.03
CA ALA A 146 18.09 1.69 -7.04
C ALA A 146 16.74 2.35 -6.73
N ARG A 147 16.76 3.41 -5.91
CA ARG A 147 15.62 4.22 -5.47
C ARG A 147 16.10 5.36 -4.57
N HIS A 148 15.34 6.44 -4.47
CA HIS A 148 15.58 7.52 -3.50
C HIS A 148 14.71 7.33 -2.24
N ASN A 149 14.99 8.06 -1.16
CA ASN A 149 14.17 8.03 0.06
C ASN A 149 13.89 9.39 0.66
N LEU A 150 12.86 9.42 1.51
CA LEU A 150 12.65 10.38 2.58
C LEU A 150 12.07 9.66 3.79
N CYS A 151 12.35 10.15 4.99
CA CYS A 151 11.62 9.76 6.19
C CYS A 151 10.67 10.88 6.61
N PHE A 152 9.59 10.52 7.29
CA PHE A 152 8.58 11.44 7.79
C PHE A 152 8.32 11.19 9.27
N ALA A 153 8.39 12.25 10.08
CA ALA A 153 8.18 12.18 11.52
C ALA A 153 7.64 13.52 12.08
N ASN A 154 7.53 13.64 13.40
CA ASN A 154 7.10 14.86 14.09
C ASN A 154 8.25 15.85 14.36
N PHE A 155 9.31 15.81 13.54
CA PHE A 155 10.42 16.75 13.60
C PHE A 155 11.01 16.95 12.20
N ARG A 156 11.80 18.01 12.04
CA ARG A 156 12.53 18.33 10.80
C ARG A 156 14.00 17.96 10.96
N GLN A 157 14.59 17.40 9.91
CA GLN A 157 16.03 17.15 9.83
C GLN A 157 16.49 17.28 8.39
N SER A 158 17.54 18.05 8.15
CA SER A 158 18.26 18.04 6.88
C SER A 158 19.25 16.87 6.85
N ALA A 159 19.47 16.27 5.69
CA ALA A 159 20.43 15.18 5.55
C ALA A 159 21.86 15.59 5.98
N ASP A 160 22.50 14.71 6.74
CA ASP A 160 23.92 14.71 7.08
C ASP A 160 24.44 13.29 6.87
N TYR A 161 24.70 12.98 5.60
CA TYR A 161 25.02 11.63 5.16
C TYR A 161 26.31 11.10 5.82
N GLU A 162 27.31 11.95 6.06
CA GLU A 162 28.56 11.52 6.70
C GLU A 162 28.33 11.00 8.12
N ASN A 163 27.39 11.62 8.85
CA ASN A 163 26.95 11.16 10.17
C ASN A 163 25.76 10.20 10.10
N LYS A 164 25.50 9.60 8.92
CA LYS A 164 24.47 8.59 8.67
C LYS A 164 23.04 9.08 8.97
N LYS A 165 22.76 10.36 8.79
CA LYS A 165 21.44 10.97 8.94
C LYS A 165 20.90 11.36 7.57
N GLY A 166 19.68 10.93 7.24
CA GLY A 166 18.99 11.41 6.05
C GLY A 166 18.00 12.53 6.39
N THR A 167 17.30 13.01 5.37
CA THR A 167 16.27 14.03 5.52
C THR A 167 15.04 13.45 6.23
N VAL A 168 14.50 14.20 7.20
CA VAL A 168 13.22 13.94 7.86
C VAL A 168 12.29 15.11 7.59
N VAL A 169 11.22 14.84 6.86
CA VAL A 169 10.16 15.80 6.56
C VAL A 169 9.15 15.75 7.70
N HIS A 170 8.71 16.91 8.18
CA HIS A 170 7.73 16.95 9.26
C HIS A 170 6.34 16.66 8.71
N PHE A 171 5.55 15.85 9.41
CA PHE A 171 4.17 15.56 9.00
C PHE A 171 3.27 16.80 8.81
N GLU A 172 3.54 17.93 9.46
CA GLU A 172 2.78 19.18 9.26
C GLU A 172 3.03 19.80 7.88
N ASP A 173 4.15 19.47 7.22
CA ASP A 173 4.48 19.97 5.88
C ASP A 173 3.88 19.10 4.77
N VAL A 174 3.30 17.93 5.12
CA VAL A 174 2.76 16.93 4.19
C VAL A 174 1.38 16.45 4.67
N PRO A 175 0.34 17.32 4.57
CA PRO A 175 -0.97 17.07 5.18
C PRO A 175 -1.66 15.80 4.69
N ASN A 176 -1.51 15.41 3.41
CA ASN A 176 -2.12 14.17 2.91
C ASN A 176 -1.44 12.93 3.48
N THR A 177 -0.10 12.96 3.56
CA THR A 177 0.70 11.91 4.20
C THR A 177 0.35 11.78 5.69
N LYS A 178 0.21 12.91 6.39
CA LYS A 178 -0.25 12.95 7.78
C LYS A 178 -1.66 12.38 7.94
N ALA A 179 -2.60 12.73 7.06
CA ALA A 179 -3.97 12.25 7.12
C ALA A 179 -4.07 10.73 6.99
N ILE A 180 -3.21 10.10 6.17
CA ILE A 180 -3.12 8.63 6.12
C ILE A 180 -2.65 8.09 7.46
N LYS A 181 -1.52 8.58 8.01
CA LYS A 181 -1.01 8.15 9.33
C LYS A 181 -2.12 8.20 10.39
N GLU A 182 -2.79 9.34 10.53
CA GLU A 182 -3.85 9.54 11.53
C GLU A 182 -5.06 8.64 11.30
N THR A 183 -5.37 8.32 10.04
CA THR A 183 -6.47 7.41 9.72
C THR A 183 -6.12 5.97 10.04
N LEU A 184 -4.88 5.53 9.77
CA LEU A 184 -4.41 4.21 10.16
C LEU A 184 -4.47 4.02 11.69
N ALA A 185 -4.08 5.04 12.45
CA ALA A 185 -4.20 5.06 13.90
C ALA A 185 -5.66 4.92 14.39
N ARG A 186 -6.62 5.54 13.69
CA ARG A 186 -8.06 5.42 13.98
C ARG A 186 -8.68 4.09 13.55
N ILE A 187 -8.12 3.42 12.55
CA ILE A 187 -8.60 2.10 12.12
C ILE A 187 -8.25 1.04 13.18
N LEU A 188 -7.08 1.17 13.82
CA LEU A 188 -6.58 0.24 14.84
C LEU A 188 -6.27 0.97 16.15
N PRO A 189 -7.29 1.52 16.84
CA PRO A 189 -7.07 2.38 18.01
C PRO A 189 -6.46 1.62 19.20
N GLU A 190 -6.77 0.34 19.36
CA GLU A 190 -6.27 -0.52 20.44
C GLU A 190 -4.80 -0.95 20.25
N ASN A 191 -4.21 -0.68 19.08
CA ASN A 191 -2.80 -0.95 18.84
C ASN A 191 -2.00 0.34 19.04
N GLU A 192 -1.35 0.46 20.20
CA GLU A 192 -0.58 1.66 20.58
C GLU A 192 0.54 2.00 19.58
N ASN A 193 1.17 1.00 18.96
CA ASN A 193 2.20 1.21 17.94
C ASN A 193 1.66 1.94 16.70
N MET A 194 0.35 1.83 16.43
CA MET A 194 -0.30 2.56 15.32
C MET A 194 -0.43 4.06 15.58
N GLN A 195 -0.32 4.52 16.84
CA GLN A 195 -0.44 5.94 17.20
C GLN A 195 0.85 6.71 16.89
N ASN A 196 1.99 6.02 16.99
CA ASN A 196 3.34 6.61 16.90
C ASN A 196 4.05 6.29 15.58
N LEU A 197 3.30 5.95 14.53
CA LEU A 197 3.89 5.61 13.24
C LEU A 197 4.73 6.76 12.67
N VAL A 198 5.90 6.41 12.17
CA VAL A 198 6.67 7.21 11.21
C VAL A 198 6.33 6.73 9.80
N CYS A 199 6.90 7.38 8.78
CA CYS A 199 6.76 6.90 7.41
C CYS A 199 8.09 6.92 6.66
N GLU A 200 8.34 5.89 5.87
CA GLU A 200 9.44 5.83 4.91
C GLU A 200 8.89 5.93 3.49
N GLY A 201 9.28 6.99 2.78
CA GLY A 201 8.99 7.16 1.36
C GLY A 201 10.08 6.51 0.51
N ASN A 202 9.72 5.52 -0.31
CA ASN A 202 10.58 4.92 -1.33
C ASN A 202 10.16 5.42 -2.72
N TYR A 203 11.08 6.09 -3.42
CA TYR A 203 10.82 6.74 -4.72
C TYR A 203 11.59 6.03 -5.84
N TYR A 204 10.83 5.34 -6.68
CA TYR A 204 11.29 4.64 -7.87
C TYR A 204 11.11 5.60 -9.05
N TYR A 205 12.12 6.46 -9.26
CA TYR A 205 12.07 7.60 -10.17
C TYR A 205 12.13 7.23 -11.67
N ASP A 206 12.42 5.96 -11.98
CA ASP A 206 12.50 5.40 -13.33
C ASP A 206 12.11 3.92 -13.24
N THR A 207 10.81 3.64 -13.39
CA THR A 207 10.23 2.32 -13.05
C THR A 207 10.84 1.12 -13.78
N PRO A 208 11.32 1.22 -15.03
CA PRO A 208 12.06 0.13 -15.68
C PRO A 208 13.42 -0.22 -15.05
N ASN A 209 14.08 0.73 -14.38
CA ASN A 209 15.48 0.60 -13.92
C ASN A 209 15.66 0.65 -12.39
N THR A 210 14.61 1.04 -11.66
CA THR A 210 14.61 1.11 -10.20
C THR A 210 13.94 -0.11 -9.57
N PHE A 211 14.41 -0.53 -8.41
CA PHE A 211 13.98 -1.77 -7.78
C PHE A 211 14.37 -1.88 -6.30
N ILE A 212 13.81 -2.89 -5.65
CA ILE A 212 14.31 -3.43 -4.38
C ILE A 212 14.31 -4.96 -4.47
N GLY A 213 15.47 -5.57 -4.22
CA GLY A 213 15.65 -7.03 -4.27
C GLY A 213 14.95 -7.75 -3.14
N PHE A 214 14.98 -9.09 -3.15
CA PHE A 214 14.37 -9.91 -2.10
C PHE A 214 15.01 -9.64 -0.73
N HIS A 215 14.19 -9.19 0.20
CA HIS A 215 14.54 -8.91 1.60
C HIS A 215 13.32 -9.13 2.50
N GLY A 216 13.51 -9.03 3.81
CA GLY A 216 12.45 -8.70 4.75
C GLY A 216 12.88 -7.48 5.56
N ASP A 217 11.96 -6.89 6.31
CA ASP A 217 12.23 -5.64 7.02
C ASP A 217 12.63 -5.99 8.45
N LYS A 218 13.93 -6.08 8.69
CA LYS A 218 14.48 -6.50 9.99
C LYS A 218 14.30 -5.41 11.05
N GLU A 219 14.28 -4.18 10.59
CA GLU A 219 14.29 -2.96 11.39
C GLU A 219 12.91 -2.57 11.92
N ARG A 220 11.83 -3.24 11.46
CA ARG A 220 10.43 -2.95 11.82
C ARG A 220 9.57 -4.20 11.89
N ARG A 221 8.38 -4.09 12.46
CA ARG A 221 7.38 -5.14 12.62
C ARG A 221 6.03 -4.74 12.04
N ILE A 222 5.74 -3.44 11.90
CA ILE A 222 4.52 -2.94 11.30
C ILE A 222 4.84 -2.38 9.92
N VAL A 223 4.09 -2.85 8.92
CA VAL A 223 4.17 -2.35 7.55
C VAL A 223 2.76 -2.18 7.01
N VAL A 224 2.37 -0.91 6.85
CA VAL A 224 1.20 -0.50 6.08
C VAL A 224 1.68 0.45 4.99
N ALA A 225 1.50 0.11 3.73
CA ALA A 225 2.09 0.88 2.65
C ALA A 225 1.08 1.34 1.60
N ALA A 226 1.26 2.58 1.14
CA ALA A 226 0.47 3.24 0.11
C ALA A 226 1.27 3.33 -1.20
N ARG A 227 0.69 2.87 -2.30
CA ARG A 227 1.28 2.87 -3.65
C ARG A 227 0.73 4.04 -4.47
N LEU A 228 1.62 4.78 -5.13
CA LEU A 228 1.28 5.91 -5.98
C LEU A 228 2.06 5.85 -7.31
N GLY A 229 1.53 6.47 -8.37
CA GLY A 229 2.18 6.50 -9.69
C GLY A 229 1.99 5.21 -10.49
N ASP A 230 3.04 4.79 -11.19
CA ASP A 230 2.99 3.60 -12.05
C ASP A 230 2.59 2.33 -11.30
N ASP A 231 1.96 1.41 -12.05
CA ASP A 231 1.79 0.03 -11.62
C ASP A 231 3.17 -0.58 -11.34
N PHE A 232 3.36 -1.11 -10.13
CA PHE A 232 4.64 -1.64 -9.70
C PHE A 232 4.45 -3.00 -9.01
N PRO A 233 4.98 -4.09 -9.61
CA PRO A 233 4.84 -5.41 -9.03
C PRO A 233 5.53 -5.55 -7.68
N ILE A 234 4.81 -6.15 -6.72
CA ILE A 234 5.37 -6.72 -5.50
C ILE A 234 5.43 -8.24 -5.64
N TYR A 235 6.52 -8.81 -5.18
CA TYR A 235 6.81 -10.23 -5.21
C TYR A 235 6.95 -10.76 -3.79
N TYR A 236 6.47 -11.98 -3.54
CA TYR A 236 6.74 -12.71 -2.31
C TYR A 236 7.22 -14.12 -2.62
N GLN A 237 8.24 -14.55 -1.91
CA GLN A 237 8.87 -15.86 -2.07
C GLN A 237 9.27 -16.40 -0.71
N TRP A 238 8.89 -17.65 -0.43
CA TRP A 238 9.39 -18.38 0.74
C TRP A 238 10.83 -18.82 0.52
N TYR A 239 11.63 -18.81 1.59
CA TYR A 239 13.02 -19.23 1.63
C TYR A 239 13.28 -20.19 2.79
N HIS A 240 14.19 -21.14 2.58
CA HIS A 240 14.77 -21.96 3.64
C HIS A 240 16.24 -22.22 3.29
N GLN A 241 17.14 -22.10 4.28
CA GLN A 241 18.60 -22.22 4.05
C GLN A 241 19.09 -21.33 2.89
N SER A 242 18.56 -20.11 2.81
CA SER A 242 18.86 -19.12 1.76
C SER A 242 18.46 -19.53 0.33
N LYS A 243 17.70 -20.62 0.15
CA LYS A 243 17.17 -21.04 -1.16
C LYS A 243 15.67 -20.72 -1.25
N PRO A 244 15.19 -20.21 -2.40
CA PRO A 244 13.76 -20.03 -2.62
C PRO A 244 13.07 -21.41 -2.65
N ILE A 245 11.89 -21.50 -2.04
CA ILE A 245 11.05 -22.70 -1.99
C ILE A 245 9.59 -22.36 -2.29
N GLY A 246 8.84 -23.31 -2.85
CA GLY A 246 7.44 -23.07 -3.19
C GLY A 246 7.27 -22.17 -4.41
N LYS A 247 6.09 -21.57 -4.56
CA LYS A 247 5.73 -20.75 -5.71
C LYS A 247 6.00 -19.27 -5.43
N LEU A 248 6.44 -18.55 -6.44
CA LEU A 248 6.52 -17.09 -6.40
C LEU A 248 5.10 -16.51 -6.43
N PHE A 249 4.74 -15.69 -5.44
CA PHE A 249 3.56 -14.84 -5.51
C PHE A 249 3.93 -13.51 -6.19
N THR A 250 3.02 -12.98 -7.00
CA THR A 250 3.19 -11.68 -7.65
C THR A 250 1.86 -10.95 -7.70
N TYR A 251 1.86 -9.68 -7.35
CA TYR A 251 0.72 -8.79 -7.50
C TYR A 251 1.18 -7.42 -8.02
N SER A 252 0.47 -6.86 -9.01
CA SER A 252 0.76 -5.52 -9.51
C SER A 252 0.00 -4.50 -8.67
N LEU A 253 0.71 -3.78 -7.80
CA LEU A 253 0.12 -2.69 -7.01
C LEU A 253 -0.05 -1.46 -7.91
N SER A 254 -1.23 -0.87 -7.90
CA SER A 254 -1.58 0.28 -8.72
C SER A 254 -1.62 1.58 -7.92
N HIS A 255 -1.66 2.71 -8.63
CA HIS A 255 -1.94 4.01 -8.03
C HIS A 255 -3.18 3.96 -7.12
N GLY A 256 -3.02 4.42 -5.89
CA GLY A 256 -4.11 4.48 -4.92
C GLY A 256 -4.22 3.25 -4.01
N ASP A 257 -3.52 2.15 -4.30
CA ASP A 257 -3.61 0.94 -3.47
C ASP A 257 -2.97 1.16 -2.09
N ILE A 258 -3.60 0.64 -1.04
CA ILE A 258 -3.00 0.48 0.30
C ILE A 258 -2.89 -1.01 0.59
N TYR A 259 -1.80 -1.44 1.21
CA TYR A 259 -1.67 -2.82 1.67
C TYR A 259 -1.13 -2.92 3.11
N PHE A 260 -1.52 -3.99 3.79
CA PHE A 260 -1.13 -4.30 5.17
C PHE A 260 -0.43 -5.64 5.18
N MET A 261 0.73 -5.69 5.83
CA MET A 261 1.46 -6.93 6.06
C MET A 261 1.21 -7.43 7.47
N SER A 262 0.89 -8.72 7.61
CA SER A 262 0.99 -9.39 8.92
C SER A 262 2.45 -9.45 9.38
N ASP A 263 2.67 -9.68 10.67
CA ASP A 263 4.01 -9.78 11.25
C ASP A 263 4.94 -10.72 10.46
N LYS A 264 4.45 -11.91 10.10
CA LYS A 264 5.24 -12.85 9.29
C LYS A 264 5.48 -12.36 7.86
N THR A 265 4.53 -11.61 7.29
CA THR A 265 4.61 -11.05 5.93
C THR A 265 5.67 -9.95 5.82
N VAL A 266 5.93 -9.21 6.91
CA VAL A 266 7.04 -8.24 6.99
C VAL A 266 8.39 -8.93 6.80
N GLY A 267 8.51 -10.18 7.28
CA GLY A 267 9.71 -10.97 7.11
C GLY A 267 10.87 -10.47 7.97
N SER A 268 10.60 -9.90 9.15
CA SER A 268 11.65 -9.41 10.07
C SER A 268 12.65 -10.50 10.49
N ASP A 269 12.27 -11.77 10.36
CA ASP A 269 13.10 -12.94 10.61
C ASP A 269 13.90 -13.45 9.39
N TRP A 270 13.91 -12.74 8.25
CA TRP A 270 14.39 -13.23 6.96
C TRP A 270 15.85 -13.70 6.89
N MET A 271 16.67 -13.28 7.86
CA MET A 271 18.07 -13.68 7.98
C MET A 271 18.27 -14.98 8.77
N SER A 272 17.20 -15.56 9.34
CA SER A 272 17.24 -16.83 10.06
C SER A 272 17.19 -18.00 9.07
N SER A 273 18.36 -18.48 8.65
CA SER A 273 18.47 -19.55 7.65
C SER A 273 17.88 -20.90 8.10
N SER A 274 17.77 -21.12 9.42
CA SER A 274 17.16 -22.31 10.02
C SER A 274 15.63 -22.28 10.04
N LYS A 275 15.01 -21.12 9.75
CA LYS A 275 13.56 -20.96 9.68
C LYS A 275 13.09 -20.90 8.24
N TYR A 276 11.81 -21.22 8.04
CA TYR A 276 11.09 -20.84 6.84
C TYR A 276 10.80 -19.35 6.90
N THR A 277 11.44 -18.60 6.03
CA THR A 277 11.38 -17.13 6.00
C THR A 277 10.65 -16.67 4.76
N LEU A 278 9.94 -15.56 4.89
CA LEU A 278 9.22 -14.96 3.78
C LEU A 278 9.96 -13.67 3.39
N ARG A 279 10.25 -13.51 2.10
CA ARG A 279 10.93 -12.33 1.56
C ARG A 279 10.11 -11.71 0.46
N HIS A 280 10.23 -10.40 0.34
CA HIS A 280 9.55 -9.63 -0.68
C HIS A 280 10.50 -8.74 -1.47
N ALA A 281 10.09 -8.42 -2.69
CA ALA A 281 10.83 -7.58 -3.63
C ALA A 281 9.84 -6.72 -4.42
N ALA A 282 10.31 -5.65 -5.05
CA ALA A 282 9.50 -4.85 -5.95
C ALA A 282 10.31 -4.36 -7.15
N ALA A 283 9.79 -4.63 -8.35
CA ALA A 283 10.41 -4.27 -9.62
C ALA A 283 9.45 -4.45 -10.80
N LEU A 284 9.49 -3.54 -11.77
CA LEU A 284 8.87 -3.77 -13.07
C LEU A 284 9.68 -4.78 -13.89
N ASN A 285 11.00 -4.62 -13.93
CA ASN A 285 11.92 -5.53 -14.61
C ASN A 285 12.41 -6.64 -13.66
N LYS A 286 11.89 -7.86 -13.84
CA LYS A 286 12.22 -9.05 -13.04
C LYS A 286 13.71 -9.38 -12.99
N LYS A 287 14.48 -9.07 -14.04
CA LYS A 287 15.93 -9.31 -14.06
C LYS A 287 16.67 -8.53 -12.97
N LEU A 288 16.15 -7.36 -12.57
CA LEU A 288 16.75 -6.54 -11.50
C LEU A 288 16.66 -7.21 -10.13
N ILE A 289 15.73 -8.15 -9.95
CA ILE A 289 15.53 -8.88 -8.69
C ILE A 289 15.96 -10.36 -8.79
N GLY A 290 16.69 -10.72 -9.86
CA GLY A 290 17.22 -12.07 -10.06
C GLY A 290 16.18 -13.11 -10.49
N LEU A 291 15.10 -12.67 -11.15
CA LEU A 291 14.06 -13.50 -11.75
C LEU A 291 14.08 -13.47 -13.27
#